data_AF-A0A3D5CNZ4-F1
#
_entry.id   AF-A0A3D5CNZ4-F1
#
_cell.length_a   1.000
_cell.length_b   1.000
_cell.length_c   1.000
_cell.angle_alpha   90.00
_cell.angle_beta   90.00
_cell.angle_gamma   90.00
#
_symmetry.space_group_name_H-M   'P 1'
#
loop_
_entity.id
_entity.type
_entity.pdbx_description
1 polymer ?
#
loop_
_entity_poly.entity_id
_entity_poly.type
_entity_poly.pdbx_seq_one_letter_code
_entity_poly.pdbx_strand_id
1 'polypeptide(L)' 'FVNFNNVLNSSRKKLPFGIAQIGKSFRNEITPGNFTFRTREFEQMEIEFFVT' A
#
# COMPACT_ATOMS: atom_id res chain seq x y z
N PHE A 1 -7.51 -3.13 2.03
CA PHE A 1 -8.82 -3.79 1.75
C PHE A 1 -10.03 -3.38 2.61
N VAL A 2 -9.94 -3.16 3.94
CA VAL A 2 -11.10 -2.84 4.82
C VAL A 2 -11.92 -1.61 4.39
N ASN A 3 -11.31 -0.66 3.67
CA ASN A 3 -11.96 0.59 3.26
C ASN A 3 -12.54 0.60 1.82
N PHE A 4 -12.66 -0.55 1.14
CA PHE A 4 -13.13 -0.59 -0.24
C PHE A 4 -14.52 0.07 -0.43
N ASN A 5 -15.50 -0.28 0.43
CA ASN A 5 -16.84 0.30 0.36
C ASN A 5 -16.86 1.80 0.65
N ASN A 6 -16.00 2.28 1.56
CA ASN A 6 -15.90 3.71 1.89
C ASN A 6 -15.30 4.51 0.73
N VAL A 7 -14.30 3.95 0.03
CA VAL A 7 -13.67 4.59 -1.13
C VAL A 7 -14.58 4.53 -2.37
N LEU A 8 -15.35 3.45 -2.55
CA LEU A 8 -16.36 3.38 -3.61
C LEU A 8 -17.45 4.44 -3.41
N ASN A 9 -17.94 4.58 -2.18
CA ASN A 9 -18.96 5.57 -1.83
C ASN A 9 -18.45 7.02 -1.92
N SER A 10 -17.21 7.29 -1.52
CA SER A 10 -16.64 8.64 -1.53
C SER A 10 -16.16 9.08 -2.91
N SER A 11 -15.56 8.18 -3.68
CA SER A 11 -14.98 8.54 -4.99
C SER A 11 -16.04 8.67 -6.09
N ARG A 12 -17.26 8.16 -5.88
CA ARG A 12 -18.34 8.07 -6.89
C ARG A 12 -17.86 7.49 -8.24
N LYS A 13 -16.77 6.72 -8.25
CA LYS A 13 -16.17 6.15 -9.46
C LYS A 13 -16.72 4.75 -9.68
N LYS A 14 -17.19 4.47 -10.89
CA LYS A 14 -17.38 3.10 -11.36
C LYS A 14 -16.01 2.49 -11.67
N LEU A 15 -15.88 1.17 -11.50
CA LEU A 15 -14.70 0.42 -11.94
C LEU A 15 -14.39 0.73 -13.42
N PRO A 16 -13.10 0.74 -13.83
CA PRO A 16 -11.91 0.49 -13.02
C PRO A 16 -11.43 1.74 -12.26
N PHE A 17 -10.93 1.55 -11.03
CA PHE A 17 -10.30 2.61 -10.24
C PHE A 17 -9.12 2.07 -9.43
N GLY A 18 -8.17 2.94 -9.09
CA GLY A 18 -7.01 2.59 -8.26
C GLY A 18 -6.98 3.37 -6.95
N ILE A 19 -6.44 2.74 -5.90
CA ILE A 19 -6.11 3.37 -4.62
C ILE A 19 -4.60 3.31 -4.47
N ALA A 20 -3.97 4.45 -4.20
CA ALA A 20 -2.56 4.51 -3.85
C ALA A 20 -2.41 4.89 -2.37
N GLN A 21 -1.50 4.22 -1.68
CA GLN A 21 -1.12 4.57 -0.32
C GLN A 21 0.40 4.68 -0.23
N ILE A 22 0.87 5.79 0.35
CA ILE A 22 2.28 5.99 0.68
C ILE A 22 2.37 5.97 2.20
N GLY A 23 3.22 5.11 2.75
CA GLY A 23 3.33 4.99 4.19
C GLY A 23 4.59 4.26 4.65
N LYS A 24 4.87 4.41 5.94
CA LYS A 24 5.94 3.67 6.60
C LYS A 24 5.50 2.23 6.83
N SER A 25 6.28 1.31 6.28
CA SER A 25 6.10 -0.12 6.44
C SER A 25 7.20 -0.66 7.35
N PHE A 26 6.81 -1.48 8.32
CA PHE A 26 7.73 -2.10 9.26
C PHE A 26 7.85 -3.59 8.98
N ARG A 27 9.09 -4.09 8.85
CA ARG A 27 9.38 -5.52 8.67
C ARG A 27 10.37 -5.95 9.75
N ASN A 28 10.03 -7.00 10.49
CA ASN A 28 10.89 -7.52 11.56
C ASN A 28 11.93 -8.50 10.99
N GLU A 29 12.95 -7.97 10.33
CA GLU A 29 14.03 -8.75 9.72
C GLU A 29 14.98 -9.33 10.81
N ILE A 30 15.21 -10.65 10.77
CA ILE A 30 15.99 -11.42 11.76
C ILE A 30 17.50 -11.15 11.63
N THR A 31 18.00 -10.85 10.43
CA THR A 31 19.41 -10.48 10.20
C THR A 31 19.50 -9.21 9.34
N PRO A 32 19.67 -8.03 9.96
CA PRO A 32 19.86 -6.79 9.23
C PRO A 32 21.25 -6.79 8.58
N GLY A 33 21.33 -7.09 7.28
CA GLY A 33 22.57 -7.17 6.52
C GLY A 33 22.41 -6.56 5.13
N ASN A 34 23.35 -5.68 4.77
CA ASN A 34 23.45 -4.85 3.57
C ASN A 34 22.39 -3.75 3.42
N PHE A 35 22.89 -2.51 3.45
CA PHE A 35 22.14 -1.25 3.37
C PHE A 35 21.26 -1.16 2.11
N THR A 36 20.24 -0.29 2.22
CA THR A 36 19.15 0.00 1.27
C THR A 36 18.17 -1.15 0.92
N PHE A 37 18.54 -2.42 1.06
CA PHE A 37 17.64 -3.55 0.71
C PHE A 37 16.99 -4.26 1.91
N ARG A 38 17.47 -4.02 3.13
CA ARG A 38 16.95 -4.66 4.36
C ARG A 38 16.91 -3.69 5.54
N THR A 39 15.95 -2.76 5.53
CA THR A 39 15.66 -1.87 6.67
C THR A 39 14.39 -2.29 7.40
N ARG A 40 14.37 -2.09 8.72
CA ARG A 40 13.18 -2.38 9.56
C ARG A 40 12.05 -1.37 9.36
N GLU A 41 12.40 -0.19 8.85
CA GLU A 41 11.51 0.91 8.52
C GLU A 41 11.85 1.36 7.10
N PHE A 42 10.85 1.43 6.24
CA PHE A 42 10.98 1.98 4.90
C PHE A 42 9.67 2.64 4.49
N GLU A 43 9.77 3.69 3.68
CA GLU A 43 8.60 4.25 3.02
C GLU A 43 8.29 3.40 1.79
N GLN A 44 7.08 2.84 1.76
CA GLN A 44 6.59 2.07 0.62
C GLN A 44 5.44 2.83 -0.02
N MET A 45 5.44 2.82 -1.36
CA MET A 45 4.28 3.21 -2.14
C MET A 45 3.59 1.94 -2.63
N GLU A 46 2.31 1.80 -2.30
CA GLU A 46 1.46 0.69 -2.72
C GLU A 46 0.34 1.23 -3.62
N ILE A 47 0.07 0.55 -4.72
CA ILE A 47 -1.04 0.86 -5.62
C ILE A 47 -1.89 -0.40 -5.76
N GLU A 48 -3.15 -0.32 -5.34
CA GLU A 48 -4.17 -1.33 -5.57
C GLU A 48 -5.04 -0.88 -6.75
N PHE A 49 -5.00 -1.59 -7.87
CA PHE A 49 -5.83 -1.29 -9.04
C PHE A 49 -7.00 -2.28 -9.11
N PHE A 50 -8.23 -1.77 -9.01
CA PHE A 50 -9.45 -2.57 -9.07
C PHE A 50 -9.98 -2.55 -10.51
N VAL A 51 -9.97 -3.73 -11.14
CA VAL A 51 -10.54 -3.96 -12.47
C VAL A 51 -11.93 -4.58 -12.36
N THR A 52 -12.75 -4.41 -13.41
CA THR A 52 -14.08 -5.03 -13.55
C THR A 52 -14.01 -6.53 -13.69
#